data_AF-A0A0D6L867-F1
#
_entry.id   AF-A0A0D6L867-F1
#
_cell.length_a   1.000
_cell.length_b   1.000
_cell.length_c   1.000
_cell.angle_alpha   90.00
_cell.angle_beta   90.00
_cell.angle_gamma   90.00
#
_symmetry.space_group_name_H-M   'P 1'
#
loop_
_entity.id
_entity.type
_entity.pdbx_description
1 polymer ?
#
loop_
_entity_poly.entity_id
_entity_poly.type
_entity_poly.pdbx_seq_one_letter_code
_entity_poly.pdbx_strand_id
1 'polypeptide(L)'
;LPRPELVAAYMAMDIGIVTPKKDGMNLVAKEMLVCNPRAGLILSTGAGSEIQFSTSGLYKEDGEKNYHRVVDLFDAEAYADAFYAAATESDESRKAHGKRLSEFILSNDIERWSAAFLDPSWTHLVIRPMQVNTLDDFFSLMMRTRNVRRQIVDRVLKGIPIRPHFAISIRNAKESLENSCESDSHTLVLRASQDSPDKAKFDIKNELQEFEKDLSFMDYAQSEDVDNVEQFVDFLNEMAVVD
;
A
#
# COMPACT_ATOMS: atom_id res chain seq x y z
N LEU A 1 10.83 -32.52 10.07
CA LEU A 1 12.10 -32.43 10.80
C LEU A 1 11.88 -31.67 12.09
N PRO A 2 12.47 -32.09 13.21
CA PRO A 2 12.64 -31.24 14.39
C PRO A 2 13.28 -29.89 14.00
N ARG A 3 12.94 -28.82 14.73
CA ARG A 3 13.38 -27.45 14.40
C ARG A 3 14.90 -27.31 14.23
N PRO A 4 15.76 -27.88 15.10
CA PRO A 4 17.21 -27.77 14.91
C PRO A 4 17.72 -28.42 13.61
N GLU A 5 17.17 -29.58 13.24
CA GLU A 5 17.54 -30.28 12.00
C GLU A 5 17.06 -29.52 10.76
N LEU A 6 15.87 -28.90 10.83
CA LEU A 6 15.36 -28.07 9.75
C LEU A 6 16.24 -26.84 9.52
N VAL A 7 16.62 -26.13 10.59
CA VAL A 7 17.50 -24.96 10.50
C VAL A 7 18.89 -25.37 9.99
N ALA A 8 19.42 -26.50 10.44
CA ALA A 8 20.67 -27.03 9.92
C ALA A 8 20.59 -27.31 8.41
N ALA A 9 19.47 -27.88 7.93
CA ALA A 9 19.24 -28.09 6.50
C ALA A 9 19.19 -26.76 5.72
N TYR A 10 18.53 -25.73 6.25
CA TYR A 10 18.51 -24.40 5.62
C TYR A 10 19.89 -23.73 5.61
N MET A 11 20.67 -23.87 6.68
CA MET A 11 22.03 -23.34 6.75
C MET A 11 22.98 -24.04 5.77
N ALA A 12 22.76 -25.34 5.51
CA ALA A 12 23.58 -26.15 4.63
C ALA A 12 23.16 -26.09 3.15
N MET A 13 22.00 -25.50 2.82
CA MET A 13 21.52 -25.48 1.44
C MET A 13 22.36 -24.53 0.57
N ASP A 14 22.67 -24.95 -0.64
CA ASP A 14 23.22 -24.07 -1.68
C ASP A 14 22.12 -23.28 -2.40
N ILE A 15 20.97 -23.93 -2.59
CA ILE A 15 19.82 -23.40 -3.33
C ILE A 15 18.54 -23.82 -2.59
N GLY A 16 17.73 -22.83 -2.20
CA GLY A 16 16.37 -23.07 -1.71
C GLY A 16 15.40 -23.23 -2.88
N ILE A 17 14.46 -24.17 -2.79
CA ILE A 17 13.50 -24.44 -3.87
C ILE A 17 12.08 -24.37 -3.31
N VAL A 18 11.26 -23.51 -3.90
CA VAL A 18 9.87 -23.32 -3.53
C VAL A 18 9.02 -23.21 -4.79
N THR A 19 8.38 -24.32 -5.17
CA THR A 19 7.60 -24.40 -6.41
C THR A 19 6.16 -24.88 -6.16
N PRO A 20 5.35 -24.17 -5.34
CA PRO A 20 3.94 -24.50 -5.17
C PRO A 20 3.14 -24.11 -6.42
N LYS A 21 2.09 -24.87 -6.74
CA LYS A 21 1.14 -24.50 -7.81
C LYS A 21 0.31 -23.25 -7.46
N LYS A 22 -0.06 -23.10 -6.18
CA LYS A 22 -0.79 -21.93 -5.66
C LYS A 22 -0.59 -21.84 -4.14
N ASP A 23 0.00 -20.75 -3.68
CA ASP A 23 0.25 -20.47 -2.27
C ASP A 23 0.09 -18.96 -2.00
N GLY A 24 -0.61 -18.60 -0.93
CA GLY A 24 -0.88 -17.20 -0.58
C GLY A 24 0.36 -16.44 -0.12
N MET A 25 1.23 -17.07 0.67
CA MET A 25 2.50 -16.51 1.12
C MET A 25 3.42 -17.64 1.58
N ASN A 26 4.55 -17.82 0.90
CA ASN A 26 5.47 -18.90 1.22
C ASN A 26 6.52 -18.44 2.24
N LEU A 27 6.29 -18.71 3.52
CA LEU A 27 7.22 -18.33 4.59
C LEU A 27 8.51 -19.18 4.55
N VAL A 28 8.45 -20.41 4.04
CA VAL A 28 9.63 -21.29 3.90
C VAL A 28 10.71 -20.62 3.04
N ALA A 29 10.33 -19.97 1.93
CA ALA A 29 11.28 -19.20 1.11
C ALA A 29 12.02 -18.12 1.92
N LYS A 30 11.31 -17.47 2.87
CA LYS A 30 11.88 -16.41 3.72
C LYS A 30 12.78 -17.00 4.80
N GLU A 31 12.32 -18.05 5.47
CA GLU A 31 13.08 -18.77 6.50
C GLU A 31 14.40 -19.31 5.96
N MET A 32 14.36 -19.90 4.75
CA MET A 32 15.53 -20.35 4.01
C MET A 32 16.57 -19.23 3.87
N LEU A 33 16.20 -18.09 3.30
CA LEU A 33 17.12 -16.98 3.03
C LEU A 33 17.58 -16.24 4.29
N VAL A 34 16.77 -16.22 5.34
CA VAL A 34 17.18 -15.69 6.66
C VAL A 34 18.23 -16.62 7.30
N CYS A 35 18.06 -17.94 7.17
CA CYS A 35 19.02 -18.91 7.72
C CYS A 35 20.32 -18.94 6.92
N ASN A 36 20.25 -18.85 5.59
CA ASN A 36 21.42 -18.78 4.72
C ASN A 36 21.28 -17.66 3.66
N PRO A 37 21.77 -16.45 3.96
CA PRO A 37 21.74 -15.31 3.03
C PRO A 37 22.74 -15.45 1.88
N ARG A 38 23.46 -16.57 1.78
CA ARG A 38 24.43 -16.86 0.70
C ARG A 38 23.87 -17.83 -0.34
N ALA A 39 22.72 -18.43 -0.06
CA ALA A 39 22.09 -19.41 -0.93
C ALA A 39 21.34 -18.74 -2.10
N GLY A 40 21.24 -19.48 -3.21
CA GLY A 40 20.33 -19.14 -4.30
C GLY A 40 18.89 -19.51 -3.97
N LEU A 41 17.95 -19.03 -4.78
CA LEU A 41 16.53 -19.37 -4.66
C LEU A 41 15.93 -19.71 -6.02
N ILE A 42 15.19 -20.81 -6.09
CA ILE A 42 14.27 -21.14 -7.20
C ILE A 42 12.85 -20.96 -6.69
N LEU A 43 12.07 -20.14 -7.38
CA LEU A 43 10.75 -19.74 -6.92
C LEU A 43 9.72 -19.80 -8.05
N SER A 44 8.59 -20.47 -7.79
CA SER A 44 7.48 -20.47 -8.74
C SER A 44 6.63 -19.20 -8.62
N THR A 45 6.11 -18.73 -9.76
CA THR A 45 5.09 -17.67 -9.84
C THR A 45 3.80 -18.01 -9.08
N GLY A 46 3.59 -19.28 -8.72
CA GLY A 46 2.49 -19.73 -7.86
C GLY A 46 2.66 -19.38 -6.38
N ALA A 47 3.83 -18.93 -5.93
CA ALA A 47 4.10 -18.55 -4.54
C ALA A 47 3.87 -17.05 -4.30
N GLY A 48 3.11 -16.68 -3.27
CA GLY A 48 2.93 -15.26 -2.91
C GLY A 48 4.21 -14.50 -2.56
N SER A 49 5.26 -15.20 -2.11
CA SER A 49 6.59 -14.60 -1.89
C SER A 49 7.24 -14.13 -3.20
N GLU A 50 6.94 -14.80 -4.32
CA GLU A 50 7.43 -14.44 -5.65
C GLU A 50 6.87 -13.09 -6.10
N ILE A 51 5.55 -12.94 -5.96
CA ILE A 51 4.84 -11.71 -6.25
C ILE A 51 5.41 -10.55 -5.41
N GLN A 52 5.67 -10.78 -4.12
CA GLN A 52 6.26 -9.78 -3.24
C GLN A 52 7.65 -9.36 -3.72
N PHE A 53 8.52 -10.31 -4.04
CA PHE A 53 9.89 -10.02 -4.49
C PHE A 53 9.89 -9.33 -5.85
N SER A 54 9.09 -9.80 -6.81
CA SER A 54 8.98 -9.17 -8.13
C SER A 54 8.47 -7.73 -8.04
N THR A 55 7.38 -7.50 -7.28
CA THR A 55 6.81 -6.14 -7.09
C THR A 55 7.80 -5.19 -6.40
N SER A 56 8.69 -5.73 -5.58
CA SER A 56 9.74 -4.96 -4.89
C SER A 56 10.97 -4.70 -5.77
N GLY A 57 10.93 -5.11 -7.04
CA GLY A 57 12.00 -4.91 -8.01
C GLY A 57 13.20 -5.85 -7.84
N LEU A 58 13.04 -6.97 -7.10
CA LEU A 58 14.07 -8.00 -6.93
C LEU A 58 14.13 -8.96 -8.13
N TYR A 59 13.14 -8.88 -9.01
CA TYR A 59 13.14 -9.56 -10.30
C TYR A 59 12.60 -8.61 -11.36
N LYS A 60 13.48 -8.17 -12.26
CA LYS A 60 13.16 -7.29 -13.38
C LYS A 60 13.45 -8.03 -14.69
N GLU A 61 12.55 -7.95 -15.66
CA GLU A 61 12.74 -8.62 -16.96
C GLU A 61 13.99 -8.10 -17.67
N ASP A 62 14.17 -6.78 -17.68
CA ASP A 62 15.30 -6.09 -18.34
C ASP A 62 16.43 -5.73 -17.37
N GLY A 63 16.61 -6.49 -16.28
CA GLY A 63 17.59 -6.14 -15.26
C GLY A 63 18.05 -7.29 -14.38
N GLU A 64 18.47 -6.94 -13.16
CA GLU A 64 18.96 -7.89 -12.17
C GLU A 64 17.84 -8.82 -11.68
N LYS A 65 18.13 -10.12 -11.70
CA LYS A 65 17.22 -11.20 -11.25
C LYS A 65 17.87 -11.88 -10.06
N ASN A 66 17.35 -11.60 -8.87
CA ASN A 66 17.94 -12.07 -7.62
C ASN A 66 17.54 -13.53 -7.29
N TYR A 67 16.73 -14.17 -8.13
CA TYR A 67 16.32 -15.57 -7.99
C TYR A 67 15.94 -16.13 -9.36
N HIS A 68 15.87 -17.46 -9.45
CA HIS A 68 15.47 -18.19 -10.65
C HIS A 68 13.97 -18.46 -10.61
N ARG A 69 13.24 -18.06 -11.64
CA ARG A 69 11.77 -18.11 -11.68
C ARG A 69 11.27 -19.32 -12.46
N VAL A 70 10.30 -20.03 -11.89
CA VAL A 70 9.54 -21.11 -12.56
C VAL A 70 8.13 -20.60 -12.87
N VAL A 71 7.80 -20.49 -14.15
CA VAL A 71 6.50 -19.97 -14.60
C VAL A 71 5.45 -21.07 -14.74
N ASP A 72 5.81 -22.18 -15.39
CA ASP A 72 4.97 -23.36 -15.53
C ASP A 72 5.67 -24.58 -14.91
N LEU A 73 4.95 -25.30 -14.05
CA LEU A 73 5.43 -26.52 -13.39
C LEU A 73 5.33 -27.75 -14.29
N PHE A 74 4.54 -27.67 -15.37
CA PHE A 74 4.34 -28.76 -16.33
C PHE A 74 5.27 -28.67 -17.54
N ASP A 75 5.96 -27.55 -17.70
CA ASP A 75 7.04 -27.40 -18.66
C ASP A 75 8.34 -27.96 -18.06
N ALA A 76 8.61 -29.24 -18.34
CA ALA A 76 9.76 -29.94 -17.79
C ALA A 76 11.10 -29.36 -18.27
N GLU A 77 11.15 -28.79 -19.48
CA GLU A 77 12.37 -28.21 -20.05
C GLU A 77 12.70 -26.90 -19.36
N ALA A 78 11.74 -25.98 -19.27
CA ALA A 78 11.92 -24.72 -18.53
C ALA A 78 12.19 -24.96 -17.03
N TYR A 79 11.57 -25.98 -16.44
CA TYR A 79 11.83 -26.35 -15.05
C TYR A 79 13.28 -26.84 -14.86
N ALA A 80 13.78 -27.69 -15.75
CA ALA A 80 15.16 -28.16 -15.72
C ALA A 80 16.17 -27.02 -15.95
N ASP A 81 15.87 -26.10 -16.88
CA ASP A 81 16.71 -24.93 -17.16
C ASP A 81 16.84 -24.01 -15.94
N ALA A 82 15.75 -23.78 -15.20
CA ALA A 82 15.80 -22.99 -13.97
C ALA A 82 16.72 -23.62 -12.91
N PHE A 83 16.71 -24.95 -12.79
CA PHE A 83 17.62 -25.67 -11.89
C PHE A 83 19.06 -25.61 -12.36
N TYR A 84 19.29 -25.80 -13.66
CA TYR A 84 20.63 -25.73 -14.24
C TYR A 84 21.23 -24.32 -14.08
N ALA A 85 20.47 -23.27 -14.37
CA ALA A 85 20.89 -21.89 -14.18
C ALA A 85 21.23 -21.59 -12.71
N ALA A 86 20.41 -22.06 -11.76
CA ALA A 86 20.68 -21.89 -10.33
C ALA A 86 21.92 -22.66 -9.86
N ALA A 87 22.13 -23.87 -10.38
CA ALA A 87 23.27 -24.72 -10.02
C ALA A 87 24.60 -24.25 -10.63
N THR A 88 24.55 -23.54 -11.77
CA THR A 88 25.72 -23.04 -12.50
C THR A 88 26.00 -21.56 -12.27
N GLU A 89 25.14 -20.87 -11.51
CA GLU A 89 25.35 -19.50 -11.08
C GLU A 89 26.67 -19.37 -10.29
N SER A 90 27.44 -18.32 -10.57
CA SER A 90 28.70 -18.09 -9.84
C SER A 90 28.43 -17.86 -8.35
N ASP A 91 29.35 -18.33 -7.53
CA ASP A 91 29.23 -18.23 -6.08
C ASP A 91 29.18 -16.77 -5.60
N GLU A 92 29.86 -15.85 -6.30
CA GLU A 92 29.78 -14.41 -6.05
C GLU A 92 28.39 -13.83 -6.33
N SER A 93 27.80 -14.18 -7.49
CA SER A 93 26.46 -13.72 -7.90
C SER A 93 25.40 -14.24 -6.93
N ARG A 94 25.44 -15.55 -6.67
CA ARG A 94 24.51 -16.21 -5.75
C ARG A 94 24.53 -15.59 -4.35
N LYS A 95 25.73 -15.28 -3.82
CA LYS A 95 25.88 -14.59 -2.54
C LYS A 95 25.33 -13.17 -2.56
N ALA A 96 25.54 -12.42 -3.63
CA ALA A 96 25.02 -11.07 -3.77
C ALA A 96 23.49 -11.07 -3.82
N HIS A 97 22.92 -11.95 -4.65
CA HIS A 97 21.48 -12.14 -4.79
C HIS A 97 20.81 -12.59 -3.49
N GLY A 98 21.32 -13.66 -2.87
CA GLY A 98 20.82 -14.17 -1.59
C GLY A 98 20.87 -13.11 -0.48
N LYS A 99 21.94 -12.32 -0.42
CA LYS A 99 22.09 -11.24 0.55
C LYS A 99 21.02 -10.17 0.35
N ARG A 100 20.79 -9.75 -0.89
CA ARG A 100 19.79 -8.73 -1.23
C ARG A 100 18.37 -9.17 -0.91
N LEU A 101 18.05 -10.43 -1.18
CA LEU A 101 16.75 -11.01 -0.77
C LEU A 101 16.63 -11.06 0.75
N SER A 102 17.67 -11.48 1.47
CA SER A 102 17.67 -11.52 2.94
C SER A 102 17.51 -10.13 3.55
N GLU A 103 18.19 -9.11 3.04
CA GLU A 103 18.05 -7.72 3.51
C GLU A 103 16.63 -7.19 3.29
N PHE A 104 16.02 -7.51 2.15
CA PHE A 104 14.62 -7.20 1.90
C PHE A 104 13.68 -7.91 2.90
N ILE A 105 13.92 -9.19 3.19
CA ILE A 105 13.10 -9.94 4.15
C ILE A 105 13.23 -9.34 5.57
N LEU A 106 14.46 -9.07 6.02
CA LEU A 106 14.72 -8.52 7.36
C LEU A 106 14.15 -7.12 7.55
N SER A 107 14.04 -6.31 6.49
CA SER A 107 13.41 -5.00 6.54
C SER A 107 11.87 -5.03 6.44
N ASN A 108 11.29 -6.20 6.15
CA ASN A 108 9.84 -6.41 6.01
C ASN A 108 9.38 -7.53 6.94
N ASP A 109 9.63 -7.34 8.24
CA ASP A 109 9.29 -8.29 9.30
C ASP A 109 7.79 -8.30 9.67
N ILE A 110 7.45 -9.19 10.59
CA ILE A 110 6.08 -9.36 11.08
C ILE A 110 5.58 -8.16 11.89
N GLU A 111 6.49 -7.43 12.55
CA GLU A 111 6.13 -6.24 13.33
C GLU A 111 5.74 -5.10 12.40
N ARG A 112 6.50 -4.88 11.34
CA ARG A 112 6.16 -3.94 10.26
C ARG A 112 4.89 -4.36 9.53
N TRP A 113 4.71 -5.66 9.25
CA TRP A 113 3.47 -6.16 8.67
C TRP A 113 2.29 -5.95 9.61
N SER A 114 2.43 -6.21 10.91
CA SER A 114 1.37 -6.03 11.90
C SER A 114 1.04 -4.56 12.09
N ALA A 115 2.06 -3.69 12.18
CA ALA A 115 1.88 -2.26 12.28
C ALA A 115 1.18 -1.72 11.03
N ALA A 116 1.58 -2.16 9.84
CA ALA A 116 0.91 -1.80 8.59
C ALA A 116 -0.52 -2.35 8.52
N PHE A 117 -0.74 -3.61 8.87
CA PHE A 117 -2.07 -4.23 8.85
C PHE A 117 -3.05 -3.56 9.83
N LEU A 118 -2.55 -3.14 10.99
CA LEU A 118 -3.33 -2.45 12.01
C LEU A 118 -3.42 -0.94 11.75
N ASP A 119 -2.55 -0.37 10.91
CA ASP A 119 -2.62 1.03 10.52
C ASP A 119 -3.89 1.25 9.68
N PRO A 120 -4.86 2.05 10.20
CA PRO A 120 -6.08 2.35 9.46
C PRO A 120 -5.79 3.01 8.10
N SER A 121 -4.64 3.67 7.94
CA SER A 121 -4.16 4.29 6.70
C SER A 121 -3.72 3.28 5.64
N TRP A 122 -3.42 2.02 6.00
CA TRP A 122 -2.84 1.01 5.11
C TRP A 122 -3.87 0.15 4.39
N THR A 123 -5.08 0.66 4.21
CA THR A 123 -6.10 0.01 3.39
C THR A 123 -6.17 0.69 2.02
N HIS A 124 -6.40 -0.07 0.95
CA HIS A 124 -6.74 0.46 -0.38
C HIS A 124 -7.99 1.38 -0.38
N LEU A 125 -8.68 1.41 0.75
CA LEU A 125 -9.85 2.24 1.01
C LEU A 125 -9.47 3.68 1.40
N VAL A 126 -8.20 3.93 1.76
CA VAL A 126 -7.74 5.25 2.20
C VAL A 126 -7.36 6.12 1.00
N ILE A 127 -7.88 7.33 0.98
CA ILE A 127 -7.41 8.36 0.04
C ILE A 127 -6.01 8.77 0.47
N ARG A 128 -5.01 8.53 -0.38
CA ARG A 128 -3.62 8.95 -0.14
C ARG A 128 -3.46 10.43 -0.50
N PRO A 129 -2.57 11.17 0.20
CA PRO A 129 -2.20 12.51 -0.21
C PRO A 129 -1.69 12.53 -1.65
N MET A 130 -2.10 13.51 -2.44
CA MET A 130 -1.70 13.68 -3.84
C MET A 130 -1.62 15.15 -4.22
N GLN A 131 -0.90 15.43 -5.31
CA GLN A 131 -0.87 16.76 -5.92
C GLN A 131 -1.97 16.84 -6.98
N VAL A 132 -2.78 17.89 -6.93
CA VAL A 132 -3.94 18.08 -7.82
C VAL A 132 -3.57 19.11 -8.88
N ASN A 133 -3.13 18.64 -10.06
CA ASN A 133 -2.60 19.50 -11.12
C ASN A 133 -3.52 19.59 -12.34
N THR A 134 -4.40 18.61 -12.51
CA THR A 134 -5.29 18.49 -13.66
C THR A 134 -6.75 18.40 -13.22
N LEU A 135 -7.67 18.67 -14.14
CA LEU A 135 -9.10 18.44 -13.94
C LEU A 135 -9.39 16.97 -13.58
N ASP A 136 -8.69 16.03 -14.22
CA ASP A 136 -8.85 14.60 -13.94
C ASP A 136 -8.45 14.25 -12.50
N ASP A 137 -7.31 14.77 -12.02
CA ASP A 137 -6.88 14.61 -10.63
C ASP A 137 -7.96 15.09 -9.65
N PHE A 138 -8.49 16.29 -9.91
CA PHE A 138 -9.50 16.91 -9.07
C PHE A 138 -10.81 16.12 -9.05
N PHE A 139 -11.35 15.77 -10.22
CA PHE A 139 -12.60 14.99 -10.28
C PHE A 139 -12.42 13.59 -9.72
N SER A 140 -11.28 12.94 -9.93
CA SER A 140 -10.95 11.66 -9.34
C SER A 140 -10.92 11.74 -7.81
N LEU A 141 -10.26 12.77 -7.26
CA LEU A 141 -10.25 13.02 -5.82
C LEU A 141 -11.66 13.25 -5.27
N MET A 142 -12.45 14.11 -5.90
CA MET A 142 -13.82 14.42 -5.48
C MET A 142 -14.77 13.21 -5.58
N MET A 143 -14.57 12.34 -6.57
CA MET A 143 -15.33 11.08 -6.68
C MET A 143 -14.97 10.10 -5.57
N ARG A 144 -13.69 10.03 -5.18
CA ARG A 144 -13.24 9.20 -4.05
C ARG A 144 -13.80 9.71 -2.74
N THR A 145 -13.79 11.02 -2.49
CA THR A 145 -14.32 11.62 -1.25
C THR A 145 -15.83 11.43 -1.16
N ARG A 146 -16.57 11.57 -2.27
CA ARG A 146 -18.00 11.21 -2.34
C ARG A 146 -18.25 9.76 -1.95
N ASN A 147 -17.44 8.82 -2.44
CA ASN A 147 -17.58 7.41 -2.09
C ASN A 147 -17.28 7.14 -0.61
N VAL A 148 -16.31 7.85 -0.02
CA VAL A 148 -16.03 7.84 1.42
C VAL A 148 -17.23 8.35 2.21
N ARG A 149 -17.74 9.56 1.90
CA ARG A 149 -18.94 10.14 2.54
C ARG A 149 -20.14 9.19 2.49
N ARG A 150 -20.39 8.55 1.34
CA ARG A 150 -21.47 7.55 1.21
C ARG A 150 -21.30 6.35 2.16
N GLN A 151 -20.08 5.87 2.33
CA GLN A 151 -19.81 4.75 3.25
C GLN A 151 -19.96 5.16 4.72
N ILE A 152 -19.63 6.41 5.06
CA ILE A 152 -19.88 6.98 6.39
C ILE A 152 -21.40 6.99 6.64
N VAL A 153 -22.18 7.57 5.73
CA VAL A 153 -23.65 7.63 5.84
C VAL A 153 -24.28 6.24 5.99
N ASP A 154 -23.86 5.26 5.18
CA ASP A 154 -24.35 3.88 5.28
C ASP A 154 -24.12 3.25 6.66
N ARG A 155 -22.96 3.52 7.28
CA ARG A 155 -22.66 3.06 8.64
C ARG A 155 -23.52 3.74 9.69
N VAL A 156 -23.70 5.05 9.59
CA VAL A 156 -24.57 5.83 10.48
C VAL A 156 -26.00 5.29 10.43
N LEU A 157 -26.55 5.09 9.23
CA LEU A 157 -27.91 4.57 9.05
C LEU A 157 -28.08 3.14 9.59
N LYS A 158 -27.00 2.34 9.60
CA LYS A 158 -27.01 0.96 10.12
C LYS A 158 -26.65 0.87 11.61
N GLY A 159 -26.32 1.98 12.27
CA GLY A 159 -25.85 1.98 13.66
C GLY A 159 -24.51 1.24 13.85
N ILE A 160 -23.68 1.16 12.80
CA ILE A 160 -22.38 0.51 12.86
C ILE A 160 -21.32 1.58 13.17
N PRO A 161 -20.37 1.31 14.09
CA PRO A 161 -19.28 2.24 14.37
C PRO A 161 -18.52 2.67 13.11
N ILE A 162 -18.25 3.98 13.01
CA ILE A 162 -17.49 4.57 11.92
C ILE A 162 -16.01 4.27 12.15
N ARG A 163 -15.34 3.79 11.10
CA ARG A 163 -13.93 3.40 11.21
C ARG A 163 -13.00 4.63 11.15
N PRO A 164 -11.88 4.65 11.90
CA PRO A 164 -10.95 5.79 11.93
C PRO A 164 -10.37 6.19 10.56
N HIS A 165 -10.21 5.24 9.64
CA HIS A 165 -9.62 5.49 8.32
C HIS A 165 -10.42 6.45 7.43
N PHE A 166 -11.72 6.64 7.71
CA PHE A 166 -12.52 7.61 6.97
C PHE A 166 -12.05 9.04 7.26
N ALA A 167 -11.79 9.38 8.53
CA ALA A 167 -11.25 10.69 8.91
C ALA A 167 -9.88 10.94 8.25
N ILE A 168 -9.03 9.91 8.21
CA ILE A 168 -7.72 9.97 7.52
C ILE A 168 -7.91 10.29 6.03
N SER A 169 -8.88 9.65 5.36
CA SER A 169 -9.15 9.87 3.94
C SER A 169 -9.66 11.29 3.64
N ILE A 170 -10.58 11.79 4.48
CA ILE A 170 -11.12 13.15 4.38
C ILE A 170 -10.02 14.18 4.62
N ARG A 171 -9.17 13.98 5.65
CA ARG A 171 -8.02 14.84 5.93
C ARG A 171 -7.01 14.87 4.78
N ASN A 172 -6.60 13.70 4.29
CA ASN A 172 -5.67 13.61 3.16
C ASN A 172 -6.22 14.29 1.91
N ALA A 173 -7.53 14.19 1.65
CA ALA A 173 -8.16 14.87 0.53
C ALA A 173 -8.17 16.40 0.72
N LYS A 174 -8.51 16.88 1.92
CA LYS A 174 -8.44 18.31 2.27
C LYS A 174 -7.03 18.86 2.07
N GLU A 175 -6.03 18.22 2.67
CA GLU A 175 -4.62 18.60 2.56
C GLU A 175 -4.13 18.54 1.11
N SER A 176 -4.59 17.59 0.31
CA SER A 176 -4.25 17.51 -1.13
C SER A 176 -4.74 18.74 -1.89
N LEU A 177 -5.94 19.24 -1.57
CA LEU A 177 -6.49 20.45 -2.16
C LEU A 177 -5.78 21.70 -1.66
N GLU A 178 -5.62 21.86 -0.34
CA GLU A 178 -4.94 23.01 0.28
C GLU A 178 -3.50 23.16 -0.23
N ASN A 179 -2.75 22.07 -0.27
CA ASN A 179 -1.37 22.09 -0.76
C ASN A 179 -1.25 22.31 -2.28
N SER A 180 -2.35 22.20 -3.03
CA SER A 180 -2.40 22.43 -4.48
C SER A 180 -2.93 23.83 -4.85
N CYS A 181 -3.37 24.63 -3.87
CA CYS A 181 -3.81 26.01 -4.09
C CYS A 181 -2.63 26.97 -4.32
N GLU A 182 -2.91 28.11 -4.97
CA GLU A 182 -1.97 29.25 -4.99
C GLU A 182 -1.76 29.76 -3.55
N SER A 183 -0.54 30.20 -3.21
CA SER A 183 -0.16 30.62 -1.84
C SER A 183 -1.17 31.57 -1.20
N ASP A 184 -1.61 31.26 0.02
CA ASP A 184 -2.58 32.07 0.80
C ASP A 184 -3.92 32.31 0.09
N SER A 185 -4.35 31.38 -0.76
CA SER A 185 -5.63 31.45 -1.45
C SER A 185 -6.40 30.12 -1.40
N HIS A 186 -7.70 30.18 -1.68
CA HIS A 186 -8.52 29.00 -2.00
C HIS A 186 -8.62 28.77 -3.52
N THR A 187 -7.70 29.33 -4.30
CA THR A 187 -7.73 29.24 -5.76
C THR A 187 -6.84 28.09 -6.23
N LEU A 188 -7.46 27.12 -6.89
CA LEU A 188 -6.82 25.97 -7.51
C LEU A 188 -6.63 26.25 -9.01
N VAL A 189 -5.44 26.02 -9.54
CA VAL A 189 -5.14 26.23 -10.97
C VAL A 189 -4.86 24.89 -11.65
N LEU A 190 -5.81 24.45 -12.46
CA LEU A 190 -5.80 23.11 -13.06
C LEU A 190 -5.63 23.16 -14.57
N ARG A 191 -4.85 22.21 -15.10
CA ARG A 191 -4.78 21.96 -16.54
C ARG A 191 -5.89 21.02 -17.01
N ALA A 192 -6.33 21.16 -18.26
CA ALA A 192 -7.31 20.24 -18.85
C ALA A 192 -6.76 18.79 -18.96
N SER A 193 -5.48 18.65 -19.25
CA SER A 193 -4.73 17.39 -19.27
C SER A 193 -3.24 17.67 -19.01
N GLN A 194 -2.41 16.63 -18.86
CA GLN A 194 -0.97 16.83 -18.59
C GLN A 194 -0.26 17.64 -19.68
N ASP A 195 -0.67 17.48 -20.94
CA ASP A 195 -0.04 18.12 -22.11
C ASP A 195 -0.73 19.42 -22.55
N SER A 196 -1.88 19.77 -21.95
CA SER A 196 -2.61 20.97 -22.32
C SER A 196 -1.97 22.22 -21.69
N PRO A 197 -1.75 23.30 -22.48
CA PRO A 197 -1.30 24.57 -21.96
C PRO A 197 -2.42 25.35 -21.25
N ASP A 198 -3.68 24.96 -21.47
CA ASP A 198 -4.85 25.67 -20.96
C ASP A 198 -5.02 25.43 -19.47
N LYS A 199 -5.18 26.52 -18.72
CA LYS A 199 -5.36 26.50 -17.27
C LYS A 199 -6.72 27.08 -16.90
N ALA A 200 -7.44 26.39 -16.05
CA ALA A 200 -8.67 26.86 -15.42
C ALA A 200 -8.40 27.19 -13.95
N LYS A 201 -9.01 28.27 -13.47
CA LYS A 201 -8.95 28.68 -12.06
C LYS A 201 -10.27 28.33 -11.38
N PHE A 202 -10.21 27.68 -10.22
CA PHE A 202 -11.36 27.32 -9.40
C PHE A 202 -11.20 27.90 -8.01
N ASP A 203 -12.21 28.58 -7.51
CA ASP A 203 -12.31 28.89 -6.08
C ASP A 203 -12.95 27.68 -5.38
N ILE A 204 -12.20 27.06 -4.47
CA ILE A 204 -12.60 25.83 -3.77
C ILE A 204 -12.89 26.07 -2.29
N LYS A 205 -13.15 27.31 -1.89
CA LYS A 205 -13.47 27.66 -0.49
C LYS A 205 -14.60 26.78 0.07
N ASN A 206 -15.66 26.56 -0.71
CA ASN A 206 -16.81 25.77 -0.29
C ASN A 206 -16.43 24.30 -0.06
N GLU A 207 -15.66 23.70 -0.98
CA GLU A 207 -15.21 22.32 -0.85
C GLU A 207 -14.38 22.11 0.41
N LEU A 208 -13.48 23.05 0.71
CA LEU A 208 -12.64 23.00 1.91
C LEU A 208 -13.49 23.11 3.19
N GLN A 209 -14.46 24.02 3.24
CA GLN A 209 -15.40 24.13 4.36
C GLN A 209 -16.22 22.85 4.57
N GLU A 210 -16.67 22.20 3.49
CA GLU A 210 -17.38 20.91 3.60
C GLU A 210 -16.48 19.79 4.12
N PHE A 211 -15.19 19.76 3.78
CA PHE A 211 -14.23 18.83 4.40
C PHE A 211 -14.04 19.10 5.89
N GLU A 212 -14.06 20.36 6.34
CA GLU A 212 -13.97 20.70 7.76
C GLU A 212 -15.20 20.22 8.53
N LYS A 213 -16.40 20.41 7.96
CA LYS A 213 -17.65 19.88 8.52
C LYS A 213 -17.62 18.35 8.62
N ASP A 214 -17.13 17.66 7.59
CA ASP A 214 -16.97 16.20 7.63
C ASP A 214 -16.03 15.76 8.76
N LEU A 215 -14.89 16.43 8.94
CA LEU A 215 -13.93 16.11 9.99
C LEU A 215 -14.51 16.38 11.38
N SER A 216 -15.19 17.51 11.57
CA SER A 216 -15.89 17.84 12.81
C SER A 216 -16.95 16.80 13.15
N PHE A 217 -17.76 16.37 12.15
CA PHE A 217 -18.72 15.28 12.34
C PHE A 217 -18.03 13.96 12.74
N MET A 218 -16.87 13.65 12.15
CA MET A 218 -16.12 12.44 12.48
C MET A 218 -15.57 12.46 13.90
N ASP A 219 -15.07 13.60 14.36
CA ASP A 219 -14.58 13.78 15.73
C ASP A 219 -15.75 13.66 16.73
N TYR A 220 -16.89 14.30 16.42
CA TYR A 220 -18.14 14.14 17.15
C TYR A 220 -18.55 12.66 17.24
N ALA A 221 -18.66 11.97 16.10
CA ALA A 221 -19.18 10.60 16.04
C ALA A 221 -18.26 9.56 16.69
N GLN A 222 -17.00 9.90 16.96
CA GLN A 222 -16.02 9.04 17.64
C GLN A 222 -15.82 9.37 19.11
N SER A 223 -16.36 10.49 19.58
CA SER A 223 -16.21 10.92 20.97
C SER A 223 -17.21 10.20 21.90
N GLU A 224 -16.77 9.91 23.13
CA GLU A 224 -17.55 9.18 24.14
C GLU A 224 -18.46 10.09 25.00
N ASP A 225 -18.54 11.38 24.68
CA ASP A 225 -19.29 12.37 25.46
C ASP A 225 -20.79 12.33 25.14
N VAL A 226 -21.62 12.45 26.17
CA VAL A 226 -23.09 12.33 26.12
C VAL A 226 -23.72 13.67 25.69
N ASP A 227 -23.04 14.80 25.91
CA ASP A 227 -23.52 16.16 25.60
C ASP A 227 -23.15 16.63 24.18
N ASN A 228 -22.49 15.76 23.43
CA ASN A 228 -21.94 16.04 22.10
C ASN A 228 -22.95 16.56 21.07
N VAL A 229 -24.22 16.13 21.14
CA VAL A 229 -25.24 16.49 20.14
C VAL A 229 -25.47 17.99 20.16
N GLU A 230 -25.52 18.59 21.35
CA GLU A 230 -25.71 20.04 21.53
C GLU A 230 -24.49 20.81 21.03
N GLN A 231 -23.27 20.35 21.36
CA GLN A 231 -22.02 20.96 20.89
C GLN A 231 -21.86 20.91 19.37
N PHE A 232 -22.24 19.81 18.72
CA PHE A 232 -22.19 19.68 17.26
C PHE A 232 -23.20 20.60 16.57
N VAL A 233 -24.42 20.71 17.11
CA VAL A 233 -25.45 21.62 16.59
C VAL A 233 -24.99 23.08 16.75
N ASP A 234 -24.38 23.43 17.87
CA ASP A 234 -23.85 24.78 18.10
C ASP A 234 -22.71 25.11 17.13
N PHE A 235 -21.79 24.19 16.88
CA PHE A 235 -20.72 24.36 15.88
C PHE A 235 -21.28 24.57 14.46
N LEU A 236 -22.28 23.77 14.05
CA LEU A 236 -22.94 23.95 12.75
C LEU A 236 -23.63 25.32 12.64
N ASN A 237 -24.22 25.81 13.73
CA ASN A 237 -24.84 27.13 13.78
C ASN A 237 -23.80 28.25 13.72
N GLU A 238 -22.66 28.13 14.41
CA GLU A 238 -21.57 29.12 14.34
C GLU A 238 -21.01 29.24 12.91
N MET A 239 -20.83 28.12 12.20
CA MET A 239 -20.37 28.17 10.80
C MET A 239 -21.41 28.78 9.84
N ALA A 240 -22.70 28.67 10.14
CA ALA A 240 -23.77 29.22 9.30
C ALA A 240 -23.96 30.74 9.46
N VAL A 241 -23.41 31.34 10.52
CA VAL A 241 -23.54 32.79 10.82
C VAL A 241 -22.41 33.62 10.18
N VAL A 242 -21.41 32.98 9.57
CA VAL A 242 -20.25 33.64 8.95
C VAL A 242 -20.46 33.96 7.45
N ASP A 243 -21.65 33.67 6.89
CA ASP A 243 -22.06 34.06 5.53
C ASP A 243 -22.95 35.32 5.49
#